data_AF-A0AAV9ZML3-F1
#
_entry.id   AF-A0AAV9ZML3-F1
#
_cell.length_a   1.000
_cell.length_b   1.000
_cell.length_c   1.000
_cell.angle_alpha   90.00
_cell.angle_beta   90.00
_cell.angle_gamma   90.00
#
_symmetry.space_group_name_H-M   'P 1'
#
loop_
_entity.id
_entity.type
_entity.pdbx_description
1 polymer ?
#
loop_
_entity_poly.entity_id
_entity_poly.type
_entity_poly.pdbx_seq_one_letter_code
_entity_poly.pdbx_strand_id
1 'polypeptide(L)'
;MRTPLKNNLPTVFRLSAEDRASIRNVDAYCDPVDEDNPEMCAFALWAFPNAHVNIILSPRPLDLQASPYGDDFNNLLKQIGDIGPLILPSSMQKDRTWLEKVPPEHRALLEAEDKGFEHPRIRDITPKYLVASCYRFAEKFSLLGHDFSRFTFYWDPSSMDAIVPGIRHSAHVPDYAYGFQNANDDGAGNEANELARFKAATDLKNIEREQAIIPIIDHFIHRLFGSFKSKHGLGDALTHPADILHDFTDLVKERKADPSCVPFVLVGGPFESILTYLEHDLSVQQIWAQALSISGGTINLFPNQYNIHVAFTAGIDFFDLVQKRGIPTLLTPTEAAKGSKFELTDEQLEQAFVNAPWFYHATMKFRKETNTLVRNIPFDVVAVVGVVDPDIMPARPVDVVRGVVRKGEVYGEVEVLKPEVRSEEGETEARRVCVWMYWKDDEWQGQKVGDLIRIFQDAFRPVR
;
A
#
# COMPACT_ATOMS: atom_id res chain seq x y z
N MET A 1 24.71 -21.00 22.07
CA MET A 1 23.27 -21.26 21.95
C MET A 1 22.57 -19.95 22.25
N ARG A 2 21.92 -19.32 21.26
CA ARG A 2 21.07 -18.16 21.53
C ARG A 2 19.79 -18.70 22.17
N THR A 3 19.35 -18.12 23.28
CA THR A 3 18.08 -18.50 23.91
C THR A 3 16.96 -18.19 22.90
N PRO A 4 16.00 -19.11 22.65
CA PRO A 4 14.87 -18.82 21.79
C PRO A 4 14.16 -17.56 22.29
N LEU A 5 13.91 -16.60 21.39
CA LEU A 5 13.08 -15.45 21.74
C LEU A 5 11.70 -15.95 22.16
N LYS A 6 11.28 -15.60 23.38
CA LYS A 6 9.87 -15.66 23.74
C LYS A 6 9.15 -14.52 23.03
N ASN A 7 7.87 -14.71 22.68
CA ASN A 7 7.11 -13.60 22.14
C ASN A 7 6.92 -12.54 23.25
N ASN A 8 7.65 -11.42 23.12
CA ASN A 8 7.68 -10.33 24.08
C ASN A 8 6.76 -9.18 23.67
N LEU A 9 5.79 -9.40 22.77
CA LEU A 9 4.87 -8.35 22.36
C LEU A 9 4.12 -7.78 23.59
N PRO A 10 4.23 -6.46 23.87
CA PRO A 10 3.57 -5.83 25.02
C PRO A 10 2.05 -5.98 25.01
N THR A 11 1.46 -5.94 26.21
CA THR A 11 0.00 -6.05 26.39
C THR A 11 -0.79 -5.01 25.59
N VAL A 12 -0.24 -3.80 25.37
CA VAL A 12 -0.93 -2.76 24.58
C VAL A 12 -1.23 -3.19 23.13
N PHE A 13 -0.42 -4.10 22.57
CA PHE A 13 -0.61 -4.62 21.20
C PHE A 13 -1.34 -5.97 21.18
N ARG A 14 -1.76 -6.51 22.33
CA ARG A 14 -2.49 -7.78 22.43
C ARG A 14 -3.97 -7.50 22.58
N LEU A 15 -4.67 -7.39 21.46
CA LEU A 15 -6.11 -7.14 21.45
C LEU A 15 -6.90 -8.43 21.53
N SER A 16 -7.75 -8.58 22.54
CA SER A 16 -8.74 -9.67 22.59
C SER A 16 -9.84 -9.47 21.53
N ALA A 17 -10.71 -10.46 21.35
CA ALA A 17 -11.89 -10.29 20.51
C ALA A 17 -12.82 -9.18 21.02
N GLU A 18 -12.96 -9.05 22.35
CA GLU A 18 -13.72 -8.00 23.02
C GLU A 18 -13.08 -6.62 22.81
N ASP A 19 -11.75 -6.51 22.94
CA ASP A 19 -11.04 -5.25 22.69
C ASP A 19 -11.27 -4.78 21.25
N ARG A 20 -11.13 -5.69 20.27
CA ARG A 20 -11.40 -5.40 18.85
C ARG A 20 -12.85 -4.99 18.61
N ALA A 21 -13.80 -5.63 19.28
CA ALA A 21 -15.22 -5.26 19.18
C ALA A 21 -15.56 -3.92 19.85
N SER A 22 -14.71 -3.45 20.78
CA SER A 22 -14.88 -2.16 21.46
C SER A 22 -14.39 -0.97 20.62
N ILE A 23 -13.46 -1.20 19.70
CA ILE A 23 -12.94 -0.18 18.78
C ILE A 23 -14.07 0.29 17.86
N ARG A 24 -14.26 1.61 17.82
CA ARG A 24 -15.31 2.28 17.02
C ARG A 24 -14.79 2.95 15.76
N ASN A 25 -13.48 3.18 15.68
CA ASN A 25 -12.87 3.91 14.60
C ASN A 25 -11.53 3.29 14.24
N VAL A 26 -11.33 3.04 12.96
CA VAL A 26 -10.06 2.63 12.38
C VAL A 26 -9.72 3.61 11.27
N ASP A 27 -8.53 4.17 11.30
CA ASP A 27 -8.02 5.01 10.21
C ASP A 27 -6.92 4.21 9.49
N ALA A 28 -7.15 3.87 8.22
CA ALA A 28 -6.26 3.09 7.38
C ALA A 28 -5.63 3.98 6.30
N TYR A 29 -4.31 4.21 6.39
CA TYR A 29 -3.53 5.00 5.45
C TYR A 29 -2.92 4.08 4.40
N CYS A 30 -3.21 4.30 3.12
CA CYS A 30 -2.98 3.32 2.04
C CYS A 30 -2.24 3.92 0.84
N ASP A 31 -1.42 3.11 0.15
CA ASP A 31 -1.05 3.34 -1.25
C ASP A 31 -2.17 2.74 -2.13
N PRO A 32 -2.99 3.54 -2.81
CA PRO A 32 -4.09 3.03 -3.61
C PRO A 32 -3.63 2.14 -4.77
N VAL A 33 -2.33 2.14 -5.10
CA VAL A 33 -1.74 1.33 -6.17
C VAL A 33 -1.34 -0.07 -5.73
N ASP A 34 -1.10 -0.31 -4.43
CA ASP A 34 -0.80 -1.65 -3.95
C ASP A 34 -2.08 -2.50 -3.85
N GLU A 35 -2.01 -3.75 -4.30
CA GLU A 35 -3.16 -4.65 -4.29
C GLU A 35 -3.44 -5.24 -2.91
N ASP A 36 -2.45 -5.23 -2.02
CA ASP A 36 -2.60 -5.69 -0.65
C ASP A 36 -3.21 -4.62 0.29
N ASN A 37 -3.27 -3.34 -0.09
CA ASN A 37 -4.00 -2.32 0.68
C ASN A 37 -5.52 -2.54 0.71
N PRO A 38 -6.23 -2.82 -0.41
CA PRO A 38 -7.62 -3.22 -0.33
C PRO A 38 -7.82 -4.53 0.46
N GLU A 39 -6.86 -5.45 0.44
CA GLU A 39 -6.87 -6.65 1.30
C GLU A 39 -6.77 -6.27 2.78
N MET A 40 -5.85 -5.37 3.15
CA MET A 40 -5.68 -4.86 4.51
C MET A 40 -6.95 -4.17 5.02
N CYS A 41 -7.58 -3.33 4.20
CA CYS A 41 -8.84 -2.65 4.57
C CYS A 41 -10.01 -3.62 4.72
N ALA A 42 -10.15 -4.61 3.82
CA ALA A 42 -11.16 -5.66 3.97
C ALA A 42 -10.94 -6.47 5.26
N PHE A 43 -9.69 -6.79 5.55
CA PHE A 43 -9.33 -7.48 6.80
C PHE A 43 -9.64 -6.62 8.02
N ALA A 44 -9.42 -5.31 7.98
CA ALA A 44 -9.77 -4.39 9.06
C ALA A 44 -11.30 -4.35 9.30
N LEU A 45 -12.11 -4.33 8.24
CA LEU A 45 -13.57 -4.38 8.34
C LEU A 45 -14.07 -5.64 9.06
N TRP A 46 -13.40 -6.78 8.84
CA TRP A 46 -13.65 -8.03 9.55
C TRP A 46 -13.12 -8.02 10.99
N ALA A 47 -11.87 -7.59 11.16
CA ALA A 47 -11.16 -7.66 12.44
C ALA A 47 -11.77 -6.72 13.49
N PHE A 48 -12.36 -5.60 13.07
CA PHE A 48 -13.01 -4.60 13.92
C PHE A 48 -14.51 -4.50 13.58
N PRO A 49 -15.34 -5.47 14.02
CA PRO A 49 -16.69 -5.66 13.50
C PRO A 49 -17.67 -4.54 13.81
N ASN A 50 -17.34 -3.65 14.75
CA ASN A 50 -18.18 -2.50 15.11
C ASN A 50 -17.51 -1.14 14.82
N ALA A 51 -16.39 -1.13 14.11
CA ALA A 51 -15.70 0.09 13.75
C ALA A 51 -16.19 0.64 12.40
N HIS A 52 -16.20 1.97 12.31
CA HIS A 52 -16.13 2.67 11.04
C HIS A 52 -14.67 2.73 10.58
N VAL A 53 -14.41 2.37 9.33
CA VAL A 53 -13.07 2.34 8.74
C VAL A 53 -12.90 3.54 7.79
N ASN A 54 -12.18 4.56 8.23
CA ASN A 54 -11.76 5.66 7.36
C ASN A 54 -10.55 5.19 6.56
N ILE A 55 -10.61 5.31 5.24
CA ILE A 55 -9.55 4.88 4.32
C ILE A 55 -8.96 6.12 3.69
N ILE A 56 -7.73 6.44 4.05
CA ILE A 56 -6.99 7.62 3.61
C ILE A 56 -6.06 7.19 2.48
N LEU A 57 -6.32 7.65 1.26
CA LEU A 57 -5.56 7.30 0.07
C LEU A 57 -4.43 8.30 -0.16
N SER A 58 -3.20 7.81 -0.20
CA SER A 58 -2.02 8.61 -0.54
C SER A 58 -1.93 8.79 -2.06
N PRO A 59 -1.69 9.99 -2.59
CA PRO A 59 -1.60 10.18 -4.03
C PRO A 59 -0.26 9.62 -4.55
N ARG A 60 -0.27 9.05 -5.76
CA ARG A 60 0.94 8.59 -6.46
C ARG A 60 1.11 9.32 -7.78
N PRO A 61 2.29 9.89 -8.10
CA PRO A 61 2.46 10.55 -9.38
C PRO A 61 2.34 9.49 -10.48
N LEU A 62 1.46 9.73 -11.45
CA LEU A 62 1.20 8.81 -12.55
C LEU A 62 1.17 9.59 -13.87
N ASP A 63 2.13 9.33 -14.75
CA ASP A 63 2.13 9.87 -16.10
C ASP A 63 1.41 8.91 -17.08
N LEU A 64 0.16 9.25 -17.45
CA LEU A 64 -0.57 8.47 -18.45
C LEU A 64 0.00 8.59 -19.87
N GLN A 65 0.99 9.44 -20.11
CA GLN A 65 1.70 9.50 -21.40
C GLN A 65 2.86 8.51 -21.47
N ALA A 66 3.33 8.03 -20.32
CA ALA A 66 4.42 7.07 -20.26
C ALA A 66 3.96 5.70 -20.75
N SER A 67 4.68 5.15 -21.73
CA SER A 67 4.45 3.79 -22.20
C SER A 67 4.97 2.79 -21.16
N PRO A 68 4.21 1.73 -20.83
CA PRO A 68 4.71 0.65 -20.00
C PRO A 68 5.81 -0.13 -20.73
N TYR A 69 6.70 -0.81 -20.01
CA TYR A 69 7.66 -1.72 -20.63
C TYR A 69 6.98 -2.88 -21.35
N GLY A 70 5.88 -3.39 -20.79
CA GLY A 70 5.17 -4.56 -21.33
C GLY A 70 6.12 -5.75 -21.53
N ASP A 71 6.02 -6.38 -22.70
CA ASP A 71 6.81 -7.56 -23.05
C ASP A 71 8.33 -7.26 -23.21
N ASP A 72 8.72 -5.99 -23.36
CA ASP A 72 10.12 -5.60 -23.49
C ASP A 72 10.89 -5.67 -22.17
N PHE A 73 10.22 -5.71 -21.02
CA PHE A 73 10.87 -5.65 -19.69
C PHE A 73 11.98 -6.70 -19.53
N ASN A 74 11.68 -7.97 -19.84
CA ASN A 74 12.63 -9.07 -19.67
C ASN A 74 13.81 -8.97 -20.66
N ASN A 75 13.56 -8.48 -21.87
CA ASN A 75 14.60 -8.27 -22.87
C ASN A 75 15.55 -7.16 -22.42
N LEU A 76 15.00 -6.05 -21.93
CA LEU A 76 15.77 -4.95 -21.37
C LEU A 76 16.56 -5.37 -20.14
N LEU A 77 15.95 -6.13 -19.22
CA LEU A 77 16.61 -6.64 -18.03
C LEU A 77 17.82 -7.51 -18.39
N LYS A 78 17.66 -8.39 -19.40
CA LYS A 78 18.73 -9.25 -19.90
C LYS A 78 19.88 -8.45 -20.53
N GLN A 79 19.58 -7.36 -21.24
CA GLN A 79 20.58 -6.51 -21.88
C GLN A 79 21.35 -5.64 -20.87
N ILE A 80 20.64 -5.05 -19.93
CA ILE A 80 21.21 -4.16 -18.90
C ILE A 80 21.99 -4.97 -17.86
N GLY A 81 21.45 -6.14 -17.47
CA GLY A 81 22.01 -7.01 -16.44
C GLY A 81 21.70 -6.58 -15.01
N ASP A 82 20.93 -5.50 -14.84
CA ASP A 82 20.49 -4.96 -13.55
C ASP A 82 19.05 -4.43 -13.68
N ILE A 83 18.25 -4.71 -12.66
CA ILE A 83 16.85 -4.27 -12.55
C ILE A 83 16.73 -2.81 -12.10
N GLY A 84 17.73 -2.29 -11.37
CA GLY A 84 17.76 -0.90 -10.88
C GLY A 84 17.42 0.11 -11.97
N PRO A 85 18.16 0.15 -13.08
CA PRO A 85 17.88 1.05 -14.20
C PRO A 85 16.45 1.04 -14.75
N LEU A 86 15.74 -0.09 -14.67
CA LEU A 86 14.39 -0.24 -15.20
C LEU A 86 13.32 0.25 -14.23
N ILE A 87 13.52 0.05 -12.94
CA ILE A 87 12.48 0.35 -11.95
C ILE A 87 12.70 1.71 -11.31
N LEU A 88 13.93 2.18 -11.17
CA LEU A 88 14.22 3.40 -10.43
C LEU A 88 13.97 4.66 -11.24
N PRO A 89 13.36 5.71 -10.67
CA PRO A 89 13.16 6.97 -11.37
C PRO A 89 14.47 7.49 -11.94
N SER A 90 14.41 8.03 -13.15
CA SER A 90 15.57 8.59 -13.87
C SER A 90 16.34 9.65 -13.06
N SER A 91 15.64 10.45 -12.25
CA SER A 91 16.22 11.45 -11.34
C SER A 91 17.10 10.86 -10.22
N MET A 92 16.92 9.58 -9.90
CA MET A 92 17.66 8.88 -8.84
C MET A 92 18.89 8.12 -9.37
N GLN A 93 19.06 8.05 -10.69
CA GLN A 93 20.15 7.29 -11.31
C GLN A 93 21.35 8.20 -11.60
N LYS A 94 22.38 8.12 -10.76
CA LYS A 94 23.59 8.95 -10.90
C LYS A 94 24.49 8.51 -12.06
N ASP A 95 24.54 7.21 -12.34
CA ASP A 95 25.26 6.63 -13.48
C ASP A 95 24.27 6.07 -14.51
N ARG A 96 24.39 6.54 -15.76
CA ARG A 96 23.56 6.12 -16.90
C ARG A 96 24.36 5.49 -18.03
N THR A 97 25.62 5.10 -17.80
CA THR A 97 26.47 4.40 -18.80
C THR A 97 25.84 3.10 -19.30
N TRP A 98 24.98 2.47 -18.49
CA TRP A 98 24.21 1.29 -18.88
C TRP A 98 23.30 1.51 -20.11
N LEU A 99 22.91 2.76 -20.43
CA LEU A 99 22.14 3.09 -21.63
C LEU A 99 22.89 2.71 -22.94
N GLU A 100 24.22 2.69 -22.91
CA GLU A 100 25.03 2.29 -24.06
C GLU A 100 24.78 0.83 -24.48
N LYS A 101 24.37 -0.02 -23.53
CA LYS A 101 24.03 -1.43 -23.73
C LYS A 101 22.64 -1.64 -24.34
N VAL A 102 21.82 -0.59 -24.36
CA VAL A 102 20.42 -0.65 -24.81
C VAL A 102 20.32 -0.32 -26.30
N PRO A 103 19.54 -1.09 -27.09
CA PRO A 103 19.26 -0.78 -28.49
C PRO A 103 18.62 0.60 -28.67
N PRO A 104 18.96 1.37 -29.72
CA PRO A 104 18.45 2.73 -29.95
C PRO A 104 16.92 2.86 -29.88
N GLU A 105 16.18 1.85 -30.35
CA GLU A 105 14.73 1.81 -30.38
C GLU A 105 14.08 1.83 -28.98
N HIS A 106 14.78 1.36 -27.94
CA HIS A 106 14.29 1.36 -26.56
C HIS A 106 14.90 2.49 -25.71
N ARG A 107 15.92 3.20 -26.21
CA ARG A 107 16.57 4.28 -25.43
C ARG A 107 15.62 5.41 -25.09
N ALA A 108 14.77 5.84 -26.02
CA ALA A 108 13.82 6.92 -25.78
C ALA A 108 12.90 6.64 -24.58
N LEU A 109 12.50 5.37 -24.37
CA LEU A 109 11.70 4.93 -23.22
C LEU A 109 12.48 5.03 -21.91
N LEU A 110 13.78 4.74 -21.96
CA LEU A 110 14.69 4.76 -20.81
C LEU A 110 15.26 6.16 -20.50
N GLU A 111 15.20 7.05 -21.47
CA GLU A 111 15.60 8.45 -21.37
C GLU A 111 14.49 9.35 -20.82
N ALA A 112 13.22 8.98 -21.03
CA ALA A 112 12.07 9.71 -20.55
C ALA A 112 12.14 10.01 -19.04
N GLU A 113 11.91 11.27 -18.69
CA GLU A 113 11.88 11.71 -17.30
C GLU A 113 10.60 11.24 -16.60
N ASP A 114 10.75 10.79 -15.36
CA ASP A 114 9.64 10.36 -14.52
C ASP A 114 9.06 11.59 -13.82
N LYS A 115 8.05 12.21 -14.46
CA LYS A 115 7.42 13.45 -13.97
C LYS A 115 6.73 13.23 -12.62
N GLY A 116 6.92 14.15 -11.68
CA GLY A 116 6.23 14.18 -10.40
C GLY A 116 5.06 15.17 -10.38
N PHE A 117 4.60 15.50 -9.17
CA PHE A 117 3.49 16.43 -8.97
C PHE A 117 3.84 17.88 -9.31
N GLU A 118 5.10 18.24 -9.54
CA GLU A 118 5.49 19.54 -10.10
C GLU A 118 4.91 19.76 -11.51
N HIS A 119 4.54 18.70 -12.22
CA HIS A 119 3.89 18.78 -13.51
C HIS A 119 2.36 18.97 -13.35
N PRO A 120 1.75 20.09 -13.82
CA PRO A 120 0.34 20.41 -13.59
C PRO A 120 -0.62 19.30 -14.05
N ARG A 121 -0.31 18.66 -15.18
CA ARG A 121 -1.15 17.59 -15.71
C ARG A 121 -1.28 16.38 -14.77
N ILE A 122 -0.22 16.06 -14.01
CA ILE A 122 -0.24 14.96 -13.05
C ILE A 122 -1.15 15.33 -11.88
N ARG A 123 -1.04 16.56 -11.36
CA ARG A 123 -1.96 17.07 -10.32
C ARG A 123 -3.42 17.02 -10.76
N ASP A 124 -3.69 17.45 -11.99
CA ASP A 124 -5.07 17.53 -12.51
C ASP A 124 -5.73 16.15 -12.65
N ILE A 125 -4.95 15.13 -13.02
CA ILE A 125 -5.49 13.78 -13.23
C ILE A 125 -5.56 12.94 -11.95
N THR A 126 -4.77 13.30 -10.93
CA THR A 126 -4.68 12.54 -9.69
C THR A 126 -6.00 12.25 -8.99
N PRO A 127 -6.87 13.25 -8.76
CA PRO A 127 -8.18 13.00 -8.15
C PRO A 127 -9.01 11.95 -8.91
N LYS A 128 -8.87 11.90 -10.25
CA LYS A 128 -9.65 10.98 -11.09
C LYS A 128 -9.28 9.53 -10.84
N TYR A 129 -7.99 9.18 -10.79
CA TYR A 129 -7.62 7.79 -10.51
C TYR A 129 -7.84 7.43 -9.04
N LEU A 130 -7.74 8.38 -8.10
CA LEU A 130 -8.09 8.13 -6.70
C LEU A 130 -9.56 7.75 -6.56
N VAL A 131 -10.47 8.45 -7.25
CA VAL A 131 -11.89 8.07 -7.32
C VAL A 131 -12.07 6.67 -7.92
N ALA A 132 -11.33 6.32 -8.98
CA ALA A 132 -11.36 4.96 -9.53
C ALA A 132 -10.92 3.92 -8.49
N SER A 133 -9.87 4.19 -7.71
CA SER A 133 -9.43 3.32 -6.61
C SER A 133 -10.47 3.22 -5.49
N CYS A 134 -11.16 4.30 -5.11
CA CYS A 134 -12.27 4.23 -4.15
C CYS A 134 -13.36 3.26 -4.61
N TYR A 135 -13.76 3.33 -5.88
CA TYR A 135 -14.76 2.40 -6.42
C TYR A 135 -14.27 0.96 -6.48
N ARG A 136 -12.98 0.72 -6.81
CA ARG A 136 -12.35 -0.60 -6.75
C ARG A 136 -12.39 -1.20 -5.35
N PHE A 137 -12.05 -0.40 -4.33
CA PHE A 137 -12.12 -0.83 -2.92
C PHE A 137 -13.58 -1.12 -2.52
N ALA A 138 -14.49 -0.18 -2.78
CA ALA A 138 -15.90 -0.31 -2.45
C ALA A 138 -16.53 -1.55 -3.10
N GLU A 139 -16.19 -1.87 -4.36
CA GLU A 139 -16.70 -3.06 -5.06
C GLU A 139 -16.26 -4.34 -4.35
N LYS A 140 -14.96 -4.45 -4.03
CA LYS A 140 -14.43 -5.60 -3.29
C LYS A 140 -15.10 -5.75 -1.92
N PHE A 141 -15.33 -4.65 -1.19
CA PHE A 141 -16.00 -4.69 0.12
C PHE A 141 -17.49 -5.08 0.00
N SER A 142 -18.18 -4.55 -1.02
CA SER A 142 -19.58 -4.88 -1.30
C SER A 142 -19.75 -6.35 -1.70
N LEU A 143 -18.78 -6.94 -2.42
CA LEU A 143 -18.76 -8.37 -2.74
C LEU A 143 -18.55 -9.25 -1.49
N LEU A 144 -17.84 -8.74 -0.48
CA LEU A 144 -17.72 -9.38 0.83
C LEU A 144 -18.93 -9.13 1.74
N GLY A 145 -19.94 -8.37 1.30
CA GLY A 145 -21.13 -8.08 2.10
C GLY A 145 -20.95 -6.98 3.14
N HIS A 146 -19.86 -6.19 3.07
CA HIS A 146 -19.71 -5.02 3.92
C HIS A 146 -20.61 -3.89 3.42
N ASP A 147 -21.37 -3.30 4.34
CA ASP A 147 -22.23 -2.16 4.04
C ASP A 147 -21.41 -0.88 3.78
N PHE A 148 -21.89 -0.03 2.88
CA PHE A 148 -21.21 1.22 2.51
C PHE A 148 -21.07 2.19 3.69
N SER A 149 -21.97 2.11 4.70
CA SER A 149 -21.87 2.90 5.92
C SER A 149 -20.71 2.50 6.84
N ARG A 150 -20.00 1.40 6.56
CA ARG A 150 -18.88 0.93 7.38
C ARG A 150 -17.53 1.56 7.03
N PHE A 151 -17.47 2.32 5.94
CA PHE A 151 -16.22 2.93 5.49
C PHE A 151 -16.44 4.27 4.79
N THR A 152 -15.41 5.11 4.79
CA THR A 152 -15.38 6.40 4.07
C THR A 152 -13.98 6.63 3.52
N PHE A 153 -13.88 7.14 2.31
CA PHE A 153 -12.59 7.44 1.69
C PHE A 153 -12.23 8.91 1.85
N TYR A 154 -10.97 9.17 2.19
CA TYR A 154 -10.39 10.50 2.28
C TYR A 154 -9.10 10.58 1.47
N TRP A 155 -8.70 11.78 1.10
CA TRP A 155 -7.35 12.08 0.61
C TRP A 155 -6.97 13.51 0.96
N ASP A 156 -5.67 13.76 1.11
CA ASP A 156 -5.13 15.09 1.36
C ASP A 156 -4.44 15.61 0.09
N PRO A 157 -4.97 16.65 -0.57
CA PRO A 157 -4.32 17.25 -1.74
C PRO A 157 -2.91 17.77 -1.45
N SER A 158 -2.62 18.17 -0.21
CA SER A 158 -1.29 18.67 0.18
C SER A 158 -0.23 17.57 0.22
N SER A 159 -0.63 16.29 0.33
CA SER A 159 0.28 15.14 0.25
C SER A 159 1.05 15.08 -1.07
N MET A 160 0.53 15.68 -2.14
CA MET A 160 1.24 15.80 -3.42
C MET A 160 2.54 16.61 -3.33
N ASP A 161 2.70 17.47 -2.31
CA ASP A 161 3.92 18.26 -2.14
C ASP A 161 5.04 17.46 -1.42
N ALA A 162 4.70 16.34 -0.77
CA ALA A 162 5.63 15.50 -0.03
C ALA A 162 6.07 14.23 -0.79
N ILE A 163 5.31 13.82 -1.81
CA ILE A 163 5.51 12.56 -2.51
C ILE A 163 6.29 12.75 -3.81
N VAL A 164 7.31 11.91 -4.01
CA VAL A 164 8.11 11.83 -5.25
C VAL A 164 7.76 10.56 -6.05
N PRO A 165 8.06 10.52 -7.36
CA PRO A 165 8.01 9.26 -8.11
C PRO A 165 8.93 8.23 -7.46
N GLY A 166 8.37 7.12 -6.99
CA GLY A 166 9.12 6.04 -6.35
C GLY A 166 9.68 5.00 -7.32
N ILE A 167 8.99 4.82 -8.45
CA ILE A 167 9.41 3.95 -9.56
C ILE A 167 9.20 4.66 -10.89
N ARG A 168 9.79 4.12 -11.96
CA ARG A 168 9.55 4.64 -13.31
C ARG A 168 8.09 4.48 -13.71
N HIS A 169 7.54 5.46 -14.41
CA HIS A 169 6.17 5.36 -14.95
C HIS A 169 6.02 4.17 -15.91
N SER A 170 7.08 3.80 -16.61
CA SER A 170 7.11 2.62 -17.47
C SER A 170 7.14 1.28 -16.72
N ALA A 171 7.64 1.29 -15.47
CA ALA A 171 7.62 0.13 -14.57
C ALA A 171 6.29 0.03 -13.79
N HIS A 172 5.48 1.07 -13.86
CA HIS A 172 4.28 1.20 -13.07
C HIS A 172 3.21 0.23 -13.55
N VAL A 173 2.66 -0.51 -12.60
CA VAL A 173 1.51 -1.36 -12.83
C VAL A 173 0.26 -0.46 -12.96
N PRO A 174 -0.59 -0.65 -13.97
CA PRO A 174 -1.85 0.08 -14.10
C PRO A 174 -2.92 -0.55 -13.20
N ASP A 175 -2.75 -0.42 -11.88
CA ASP A 175 -3.65 -0.91 -10.83
C ASP A 175 -5.10 -0.39 -11.00
N TYR A 176 -5.26 0.85 -11.48
CA TYR A 176 -6.57 1.44 -11.81
C TYR A 176 -7.33 0.63 -12.88
N ALA A 177 -6.64 -0.21 -13.65
CA ALA A 177 -7.24 -1.09 -14.66
C ALA A 177 -7.66 -2.46 -14.10
N TYR A 178 -7.55 -2.70 -12.79
CA TYR A 178 -7.84 -4.03 -12.21
C TYR A 178 -9.33 -4.27 -11.99
N GLY A 179 -10.13 -3.20 -11.96
CA GLY A 179 -11.59 -3.27 -12.00
C GLY A 179 -12.19 -3.33 -13.41
N PHE A 180 -11.39 -3.30 -14.48
CA PHE A 180 -11.90 -3.35 -15.85
C PHE A 180 -12.31 -4.78 -16.22
N GLN A 181 -13.56 -4.96 -16.66
CA GLN A 181 -14.13 -6.27 -16.96
C GLN A 181 -13.96 -6.66 -18.44
N ASN A 182 -13.94 -7.97 -18.72
CA ASN A 182 -13.91 -8.52 -20.08
C ASN A 182 -15.32 -8.57 -20.69
N ALA A 183 -15.43 -8.38 -22.00
CA ALA A 183 -16.69 -8.38 -22.75
C ALA A 183 -17.50 -9.71 -22.76
N ASN A 184 -17.06 -10.74 -22.05
CA ASN A 184 -17.65 -12.08 -22.08
C ASN A 184 -18.31 -12.51 -20.77
N ASP A 185 -18.22 -11.71 -19.69
CA ASP A 185 -18.67 -12.13 -18.36
C ASP A 185 -20.09 -11.65 -18.00
N ASP A 186 -20.71 -10.84 -18.85
CA ASP A 186 -22.03 -10.26 -18.62
C ASP A 186 -22.74 -9.91 -19.93
N GLY A 187 -23.84 -10.62 -20.19
CA GLY A 187 -24.65 -10.54 -21.41
C GLY A 187 -25.44 -9.25 -21.62
N ALA A 188 -24.82 -8.08 -21.45
CA ALA A 188 -25.36 -6.77 -21.79
C ALA A 188 -24.65 -6.22 -23.04
N GLY A 189 -25.12 -6.63 -24.22
CA GLY A 189 -24.69 -6.06 -25.49
C GLY A 189 -25.06 -4.57 -25.58
N ASN A 190 -24.07 -3.69 -25.38
CA ASN A 190 -23.84 -2.40 -26.06
C ASN A 190 -22.73 -1.55 -25.38
N GLU A 191 -22.15 -1.99 -24.26
CA GLU A 191 -21.03 -1.32 -23.57
C GLU A 191 -19.70 -2.06 -23.84
N ALA A 192 -19.00 -1.69 -24.92
CA ALA A 192 -17.80 -2.38 -25.36
C ALA A 192 -16.58 -2.17 -24.43
N ASN A 193 -16.18 -3.25 -23.74
CA ASN A 193 -14.80 -3.73 -23.55
C ASN A 193 -13.75 -2.73 -23.02
N GLU A 194 -13.89 -2.28 -21.77
CA GLU A 194 -12.92 -1.41 -21.07
C GLU A 194 -11.49 -1.99 -21.11
N LEU A 195 -11.33 -3.29 -20.84
CA LEU A 195 -10.00 -3.91 -20.78
C LEU A 195 -9.33 -4.02 -22.15
N ALA A 196 -10.05 -4.38 -23.23
CA ALA A 196 -9.43 -4.41 -24.56
C ALA A 196 -9.15 -3.01 -25.09
N ARG A 197 -10.03 -2.03 -24.81
CA ARG A 197 -9.75 -0.61 -25.12
C ARG A 197 -8.52 -0.13 -24.38
N PHE A 198 -8.35 -0.53 -23.12
CA PHE A 198 -7.18 -0.20 -22.33
C PHE A 198 -5.91 -0.81 -22.94
N LYS A 199 -5.95 -2.11 -23.30
CA LYS A 199 -4.84 -2.78 -24.01
C LYS A 199 -4.49 -2.11 -25.35
N ALA A 200 -5.49 -1.71 -26.13
CA ALA A 200 -5.24 -0.97 -27.37
C ALA A 200 -4.64 0.41 -27.09
N ALA A 201 -5.08 1.08 -26.03
CA ALA A 201 -4.54 2.37 -25.61
C ALA A 201 -3.11 2.25 -25.09
N THR A 202 -2.71 1.13 -24.48
CA THR A 202 -1.33 0.94 -24.01
C THR A 202 -0.28 0.88 -25.13
N ASP A 203 -0.69 0.56 -26.35
CA ASP A 203 0.18 0.57 -27.54
C ASP A 203 0.39 1.99 -28.11
N LEU A 204 -0.45 2.95 -27.70
CA LEU A 204 -0.31 4.36 -28.07
C LEU A 204 0.83 5.02 -27.28
N LYS A 205 1.27 6.18 -27.76
CA LYS A 205 2.39 6.94 -27.16
C LYS A 205 1.97 8.35 -26.82
N ASN A 206 2.65 8.91 -25.81
CA ASN A 206 2.55 10.32 -25.46
C ASN A 206 1.09 10.75 -25.18
N ILE A 207 0.69 11.92 -25.69
CA ILE A 207 -0.64 12.50 -25.50
C ILE A 207 -1.78 11.64 -26.06
N GLU A 208 -1.54 10.87 -27.12
CA GLU A 208 -2.57 9.98 -27.70
C GLU A 208 -2.96 8.87 -26.73
N ARG A 209 -1.98 8.32 -25.99
CA ARG A 209 -2.21 7.32 -24.94
C ARG A 209 -3.09 7.90 -23.83
N GLU A 210 -2.73 9.05 -23.31
CA GLU A 210 -3.48 9.72 -22.25
C GLU A 210 -4.93 10.01 -22.70
N GLN A 211 -5.10 10.55 -23.91
CA GLN A 211 -6.43 10.85 -24.48
C GLN A 211 -7.29 9.60 -24.67
N ALA A 212 -6.68 8.42 -24.89
CA ALA A 212 -7.39 7.16 -25.00
C ALA A 212 -7.73 6.54 -23.63
N ILE A 213 -6.85 6.68 -22.63
CA ILE A 213 -7.04 6.08 -21.29
C ILE A 213 -8.07 6.84 -20.46
N ILE A 214 -8.06 8.18 -20.48
CA ILE A 214 -8.96 9.00 -19.64
C ILE A 214 -10.45 8.62 -19.82
N PRO A 215 -10.99 8.51 -21.05
CA PRO A 215 -12.38 8.10 -21.25
C PRO A 215 -12.70 6.69 -20.75
N ILE A 216 -11.71 5.80 -20.66
CA ILE A 216 -11.89 4.44 -20.13
C ILE A 216 -12.05 4.50 -18.61
N ILE A 217 -11.19 5.27 -17.94
CA ILE A 217 -11.30 5.51 -16.49
C ILE A 217 -12.65 6.16 -16.16
N ASP A 218 -13.06 7.17 -16.93
CA ASP A 218 -14.35 7.83 -16.73
C ASP A 218 -15.54 6.88 -16.90
N HIS A 219 -15.51 6.03 -17.93
CA HIS A 219 -16.54 5.01 -18.11
C HIS A 219 -16.62 4.04 -16.93
N PHE A 220 -15.47 3.53 -16.46
CA PHE A 220 -15.39 2.65 -15.30
C PHE A 220 -15.99 3.30 -14.04
N ILE A 221 -15.61 4.55 -13.74
CA ILE A 221 -16.12 5.32 -12.60
C ILE A 221 -17.65 5.47 -12.71
N HIS A 222 -18.16 5.89 -13.87
CA HIS A 222 -19.60 6.11 -14.05
C HIS A 222 -20.43 4.82 -13.96
N ARG A 223 -19.91 3.71 -14.47
CA ARG A 223 -20.53 2.38 -14.38
C ARG A 223 -20.65 1.93 -12.93
N LEU A 224 -19.56 1.98 -12.17
CA LEU A 224 -19.60 1.61 -10.75
C LEU A 224 -20.45 2.56 -9.93
N PHE A 225 -20.35 3.88 -10.14
CA PHE A 225 -21.24 4.85 -9.50
C PHE A 225 -22.72 4.50 -9.69
N GLY A 226 -23.15 4.21 -10.92
CA GLY A 226 -24.53 3.82 -11.22
C GLY A 226 -24.96 2.54 -10.49
N SER A 227 -24.09 1.52 -10.52
CA SER A 227 -24.31 0.25 -9.81
C SER A 227 -24.43 0.45 -8.29
N PHE A 228 -23.51 1.21 -7.69
CA PHE A 228 -23.51 1.50 -6.26
C PHE A 228 -24.74 2.26 -5.81
N LYS A 229 -25.11 3.32 -6.56
CA LYS A 229 -26.31 4.12 -6.27
C LYS A 229 -27.56 3.27 -6.27
N SER A 230 -27.69 2.35 -7.25
CA SER A 230 -28.82 1.44 -7.35
C SER A 230 -28.81 0.35 -6.27
N LYS A 231 -27.66 -0.28 -6.00
CA LYS A 231 -27.54 -1.44 -5.10
C LYS A 231 -27.67 -1.04 -3.63
N HIS A 232 -27.12 0.11 -3.24
CA HIS A 232 -27.04 0.54 -1.84
C HIS A 232 -28.03 1.65 -1.48
N GLY A 233 -28.89 2.08 -2.41
CA GLY A 233 -29.90 3.11 -2.14
C GLY A 233 -29.31 4.48 -1.77
N LEU A 234 -28.10 4.80 -2.26
CA LEU A 234 -27.34 6.02 -1.92
C LEU A 234 -27.85 7.28 -2.64
N GLY A 235 -29.17 7.33 -2.93
CA GLY A 235 -29.81 8.30 -3.82
C GLY A 235 -29.40 9.75 -3.59
N ASP A 236 -29.44 10.17 -2.33
CA ASP A 236 -29.12 11.52 -1.88
C ASP A 236 -27.70 11.65 -1.30
N ALA A 237 -27.06 10.53 -0.95
CA ALA A 237 -25.72 10.50 -0.34
C ALA A 237 -24.59 10.60 -1.37
N LEU A 238 -24.82 10.11 -2.60
CA LEU A 238 -23.88 10.20 -3.72
C LEU A 238 -24.58 10.82 -4.94
N THR A 239 -24.35 12.11 -5.16
CA THR A 239 -24.97 12.88 -6.25
C THR A 239 -24.10 12.91 -7.51
N HIS A 240 -22.78 12.84 -7.33
CA HIS A 240 -21.76 12.84 -8.36
C HIS A 240 -20.70 11.74 -8.06
N PRO A 241 -20.05 11.12 -9.08
CA PRO A 241 -19.08 10.05 -8.82
C PRO A 241 -17.90 10.44 -7.92
N ALA A 242 -17.50 11.72 -7.96
CA ALA A 242 -16.44 12.23 -7.11
C ALA A 242 -16.82 12.32 -5.61
N ASP A 243 -18.12 12.27 -5.27
CA ASP A 243 -18.61 12.41 -3.89
C ASP A 243 -18.18 11.23 -2.99
N ILE A 244 -17.67 10.13 -3.58
CA ILE A 244 -17.12 9.01 -2.82
C ILE A 244 -15.80 9.36 -2.11
N LEU A 245 -15.09 10.37 -2.58
CA LEU A 245 -13.76 10.75 -2.11
C LEU A 245 -13.84 12.10 -1.38
N HIS A 246 -13.70 12.07 -0.06
CA HIS A 246 -13.79 13.23 0.81
C HIS A 246 -12.44 13.93 0.99
N ASP A 247 -12.48 15.22 1.31
CA ASP A 247 -11.28 15.97 1.66
C ASP A 247 -10.80 15.57 3.06
N PHE A 248 -9.51 15.30 3.23
CA PHE A 248 -8.91 14.90 4.51
C PHE A 248 -9.15 15.93 5.63
N THR A 249 -9.31 17.21 5.30
CA THR A 249 -9.64 18.23 6.30
C THR A 249 -11.00 18.00 6.95
N ASP A 250 -11.93 17.28 6.31
CA ASP A 250 -13.20 16.91 6.92
C ASP A 250 -13.02 15.87 8.03
N LEU A 251 -12.19 14.85 7.80
CA LEU A 251 -11.78 13.89 8.84
C LEU A 251 -11.12 14.62 10.03
N VAL A 252 -10.21 15.55 9.76
CA VAL A 252 -9.56 16.35 10.81
C VAL A 252 -10.59 17.18 11.61
N LYS A 253 -11.56 17.80 10.94
CA LYS A 253 -12.63 18.57 11.62
C LYS A 253 -13.49 17.67 12.50
N GLU A 254 -13.89 16.49 12.00
CA GLU A 254 -14.68 15.51 12.75
C GLU A 254 -13.96 15.07 14.03
N ARG A 255 -12.66 14.75 13.92
CA ARG A 255 -11.83 14.34 15.06
C ARG A 255 -11.61 15.46 16.08
N LYS A 256 -11.51 16.71 15.62
CA LYS A 256 -11.45 17.87 16.52
C LYS A 256 -12.79 18.14 17.22
N ALA A 257 -13.90 17.87 16.55
CA ALA A 257 -15.24 18.06 17.10
C ALA A 257 -15.59 17.00 18.17
N ASP A 258 -15.07 15.78 18.03
CA ASP A 258 -15.19 14.72 19.03
C ASP A 258 -13.82 14.14 19.44
N PRO A 259 -13.12 14.76 20.40
CA PRO A 259 -11.83 14.28 20.88
C PRO A 259 -11.88 12.91 21.57
N SER A 260 -13.06 12.41 21.93
CA SER A 260 -13.20 11.05 22.49
C SER A 260 -13.09 9.96 21.42
N CYS A 261 -13.19 10.37 20.16
CA CYS A 261 -13.15 9.54 18.98
C CYS A 261 -11.70 9.24 18.56
N VAL A 262 -10.99 8.47 19.40
CA VAL A 262 -9.58 8.12 19.21
C VAL A 262 -9.48 6.87 18.31
N PRO A 263 -8.90 6.95 17.10
CA PRO A 263 -8.83 5.83 16.17
C PRO A 263 -7.71 4.83 16.51
N PHE A 264 -7.91 3.57 16.13
CA PHE A 264 -6.83 2.63 15.87
C PHE A 264 -6.27 2.90 14.47
N VAL A 265 -4.95 2.94 14.30
CA VAL A 265 -4.34 3.33 13.01
C VAL A 265 -3.63 2.16 12.34
N LEU A 266 -3.95 1.94 11.06
CA LEU A 266 -3.24 1.05 10.15
C LEU A 266 -2.52 1.88 9.09
N VAL A 267 -1.25 1.58 8.81
CA VAL A 267 -0.46 2.26 7.79
C VAL A 267 0.15 1.24 6.85
N GLY A 268 -0.43 1.11 5.66
CA GLY A 268 0.15 0.36 4.53
C GLY A 268 0.70 1.29 3.43
N GLY A 269 0.36 2.58 3.48
CA GLY A 269 0.88 3.58 2.55
C GLY A 269 2.03 4.44 3.09
N PRO A 270 2.44 5.43 2.30
CA PRO A 270 3.31 6.53 2.71
C PRO A 270 2.86 7.30 3.98
N PHE A 271 3.80 7.99 4.63
CA PHE A 271 3.61 8.53 5.99
C PHE A 271 3.16 10.00 6.04
N GLU A 272 3.01 10.69 4.91
CA GLU A 272 2.69 12.12 4.87
C GLU A 272 1.29 12.43 5.43
N SER A 273 0.28 11.65 5.07
CA SER A 273 -1.09 11.94 5.51
C SER A 273 -1.28 11.66 7.02
N ILE A 274 -0.64 10.61 7.55
CA ILE A 274 -0.64 10.34 9.01
C ILE A 274 0.23 11.34 9.77
N LEU A 275 1.32 11.84 9.18
CA LEU A 275 2.09 12.94 9.76
C LEU A 275 1.20 14.19 9.90
N THR A 276 0.53 14.62 8.84
CA THR A 276 -0.41 15.76 8.87
C THR A 276 -1.48 15.58 9.95
N TYR A 277 -2.04 14.36 10.09
CA TYR A 277 -2.99 14.03 11.15
C TYR A 277 -2.41 14.32 12.55
N LEU A 278 -1.20 13.83 12.81
CA LEU A 278 -0.54 13.98 14.11
C LEU A 278 -0.08 15.43 14.34
N GLU A 279 0.34 16.16 13.32
CA GLU A 279 0.70 17.59 13.44
C GLU A 279 -0.48 18.47 13.86
N HIS A 280 -1.71 18.03 13.63
CA HIS A 280 -2.92 18.64 14.19
C HIS A 280 -3.19 18.32 15.66
N ASP A 281 -2.22 17.72 16.37
CA ASP A 281 -2.30 17.30 17.78
C ASP A 281 -3.46 16.33 18.07
N LEU A 282 -3.86 15.53 17.06
CA LEU A 282 -4.89 14.51 17.21
C LEU A 282 -4.33 13.26 17.89
N SER A 283 -5.15 12.66 18.75
CA SER A 283 -4.81 11.44 19.48
C SER A 283 -5.05 10.20 18.63
N VAL A 284 -4.25 9.16 18.84
CA VAL A 284 -4.44 7.82 18.27
C VAL A 284 -4.26 6.78 19.38
N GLN A 285 -4.96 5.65 19.31
CA GLN A 285 -4.85 4.60 20.33
C GLN A 285 -3.50 3.89 20.23
N GLN A 286 -3.18 3.46 19.00
CA GLN A 286 -1.93 2.82 18.61
C GLN A 286 -1.83 2.80 17.09
N ILE A 287 -0.61 2.63 16.58
CA ILE A 287 -0.29 2.60 15.16
C ILE A 287 0.31 1.24 14.80
N TRP A 288 -0.16 0.63 13.72
CA TRP A 288 0.38 -0.59 13.16
C TRP A 288 0.76 -0.32 11.70
N ALA A 289 2.04 -0.40 11.39
CA ALA A 289 2.57 0.10 10.11
C ALA A 289 3.46 -0.91 9.40
N GLN A 290 3.28 -1.08 8.09
CA GLN A 290 4.28 -1.68 7.22
C GLN A 290 5.39 -0.65 7.01
N ALA A 291 6.57 -0.91 7.58
CA ALA A 291 7.65 0.07 7.55
C ALA A 291 9.00 -0.58 7.80
N LEU A 292 10.05 0.07 7.28
CA LEU A 292 11.45 -0.29 7.49
C LEU A 292 11.84 -1.68 6.94
N SER A 293 13.12 -1.99 7.13
CA SER A 293 13.72 -3.30 6.91
C SER A 293 14.65 -3.59 8.09
N ILE A 294 14.62 -4.81 8.60
CA ILE A 294 15.50 -5.30 9.67
C ILE A 294 16.97 -5.10 9.28
N SER A 295 17.32 -5.38 8.02
CA SER A 295 18.70 -5.28 7.55
C SER A 295 19.16 -3.86 7.20
N GLY A 296 18.29 -2.85 7.30
CA GLY A 296 18.62 -1.46 6.98
C GLY A 296 18.84 -1.20 5.49
N GLY A 297 18.08 -1.86 4.59
CA GLY A 297 17.97 -1.45 3.19
C GLY A 297 18.62 -2.36 2.13
N THR A 298 19.14 -3.53 2.51
CA THR A 298 19.80 -4.47 1.59
C THR A 298 18.86 -5.47 0.89
N ILE A 299 17.59 -5.55 1.30
CA ILE A 299 16.66 -6.61 0.85
C ILE A 299 15.67 -6.14 -0.22
N ASN A 300 15.51 -4.82 -0.36
CA ASN A 300 14.64 -4.19 -1.35
C ASN A 300 15.44 -3.50 -2.44
N LEU A 301 14.79 -3.27 -3.58
CA LEU A 301 15.34 -2.51 -4.70
C LEU A 301 15.69 -1.06 -4.29
N PHE A 302 14.93 -0.47 -3.36
CA PHE A 302 15.09 0.91 -2.89
C PHE A 302 15.95 0.98 -1.61
N PRO A 303 16.73 2.05 -1.38
CA PRO A 303 17.55 2.21 -0.17
C PRO A 303 16.72 2.13 1.12
N ASN A 304 15.48 2.60 1.07
CA ASN A 304 14.50 2.52 2.13
C ASN A 304 13.38 1.52 1.77
N GLN A 305 12.53 1.15 2.73
CA GLN A 305 11.23 0.55 2.41
C GLN A 305 10.41 1.54 1.55
N TYR A 306 9.57 1.03 0.64
CA TYR A 306 8.94 1.84 -0.42
C TYR A 306 8.11 3.03 0.11
N ASN A 307 7.27 2.83 1.13
CA ASN A 307 6.43 3.88 1.72
C ASN A 307 7.25 5.01 2.34
N ILE A 308 8.41 4.68 2.93
CA ILE A 308 9.38 5.67 3.39
C ILE A 308 10.11 6.30 2.20
N HIS A 309 10.44 5.52 1.18
CA HIS A 309 11.21 6.00 0.03
C HIS A 309 10.49 7.12 -0.73
N VAL A 310 9.19 6.97 -0.98
CA VAL A 310 8.42 7.95 -1.77
C VAL A 310 8.06 9.22 -1.00
N ALA A 311 8.12 9.18 0.33
CA ALA A 311 7.81 10.30 1.22
C ALA A 311 8.88 10.41 2.33
N PHE A 312 10.15 10.47 1.94
CA PHE A 312 11.28 10.29 2.86
C PHE A 312 11.29 11.27 4.05
N THR A 313 11.12 12.56 3.78
CA THR A 313 11.06 13.59 4.83
C THR A 313 9.89 13.35 5.77
N ALA A 314 8.71 13.04 5.23
CA ALA A 314 7.53 12.74 6.05
C ALA A 314 7.73 11.49 6.91
N GLY A 315 8.37 10.45 6.38
CA GLY A 315 8.70 9.25 7.15
C GLY A 315 9.63 9.57 8.33
N ILE A 316 10.67 10.39 8.11
CA ILE A 316 11.55 10.87 9.18
C ILE A 316 10.77 11.60 10.26
N ASP A 317 10.01 12.63 9.86
CA ASP A 317 9.31 13.51 10.79
C ASP A 317 8.21 12.75 11.55
N PHE A 318 7.56 11.78 10.91
CA PHE A 318 6.62 10.86 11.56
C PHE A 318 7.28 10.07 12.69
N PHE A 319 8.42 9.42 12.44
CA PHE A 319 9.09 8.62 13.48
C PHE A 319 9.65 9.50 14.60
N ASP A 320 10.20 10.68 14.28
CA ASP A 320 10.64 11.66 15.27
C ASP A 320 9.46 12.08 16.17
N LEU A 321 8.28 12.33 15.59
CA LEU A 321 7.07 12.73 16.30
C LEU A 321 6.48 11.61 17.17
N VAL A 322 6.36 10.40 16.64
CA VAL A 322 5.85 9.22 17.37
C VAL A 322 6.72 8.91 18.58
N GLN A 323 8.05 8.92 18.40
CA GLN A 323 9.00 8.68 19.49
C GLN A 323 8.96 9.80 20.53
N LYS A 324 8.84 11.07 20.10
CA LYS A 324 8.72 12.22 20.97
C LYS A 324 7.42 12.20 21.80
N ARG A 325 6.30 11.80 21.20
CA ARG A 325 4.99 11.74 21.86
C ARG A 325 4.74 10.43 22.61
N GLY A 326 5.57 9.42 22.42
CA GLY A 326 5.42 8.11 23.05
C GLY A 326 4.21 7.33 22.54
N ILE A 327 3.85 7.50 21.27
CA ILE A 327 2.67 6.84 20.67
C ILE A 327 2.98 5.35 20.45
N PRO A 328 2.19 4.41 21.01
CA PRO A 328 2.40 2.98 20.81
C PRO A 328 2.34 2.63 19.32
N THR A 329 3.44 2.11 18.79
CA THR A 329 3.62 1.83 17.37
C THR A 329 4.25 0.45 17.17
N LEU A 330 3.61 -0.40 16.38
CA LEU A 330 4.14 -1.70 15.97
C LEU A 330 4.46 -1.68 14.48
N LEU A 331 5.71 -2.03 14.15
CA LEU A 331 6.25 -2.02 12.80
C LEU A 331 6.35 -3.45 12.25
N THR A 332 5.90 -3.61 11.03
CA THR A 332 6.04 -4.82 10.22
C THR A 332 7.10 -4.55 9.16
N PRO A 333 8.36 -4.99 9.38
CA PRO A 333 9.41 -4.79 8.40
C PRO A 333 9.20 -5.69 7.18
N THR A 334 9.83 -5.32 6.07
CA THR A 334 9.77 -6.09 4.81
C THR A 334 10.03 -7.59 5.02
N GLU A 335 10.99 -7.95 5.88
CA GLU A 335 11.41 -9.31 6.18
C GLU A 335 10.39 -10.10 7.02
N ALA A 336 9.42 -9.43 7.64
CA ALA A 336 8.30 -10.09 8.29
C ALA A 336 7.39 -10.78 7.26
N ALA A 337 7.24 -10.21 6.07
CA ALA A 337 6.48 -10.80 4.97
C ALA A 337 7.38 -11.60 4.01
N LYS A 338 8.50 -11.03 3.57
CA LYS A 338 9.40 -11.63 2.56
C LYS A 338 10.25 -12.76 3.14
N GLY A 339 10.29 -13.89 2.43
CA GLY A 339 11.00 -15.10 2.86
C GLY A 339 10.41 -15.73 4.12
N SER A 340 9.20 -15.33 4.53
CA SER A 340 8.51 -15.86 5.70
C SER A 340 7.34 -16.77 5.27
N LYS A 341 6.53 -17.21 6.24
CA LYS A 341 5.36 -18.06 5.97
C LYS A 341 4.22 -17.32 5.27
N PHE A 342 4.29 -15.99 5.19
CA PHE A 342 3.36 -15.16 4.43
C PHE A 342 3.64 -15.20 2.92
N GLU A 343 4.79 -15.71 2.50
CA GLU A 343 5.12 -15.92 1.09
C GLU A 343 4.49 -17.23 0.58
N LEU A 344 3.16 -17.18 0.42
CA LEU A 344 2.32 -18.32 0.02
C LEU A 344 2.65 -18.79 -1.42
N THR A 345 2.55 -20.10 -1.67
CA THR A 345 2.52 -20.63 -3.04
C THR A 345 1.22 -20.26 -3.74
N ASP A 346 1.16 -20.39 -5.07
CA ASP A 346 -0.04 -20.09 -5.85
C ASP A 346 -1.25 -20.90 -5.37
N GLU A 347 -1.06 -22.19 -5.06
CA GLU A 347 -2.13 -23.05 -4.53
C GLU A 347 -2.57 -22.63 -3.12
N GLN A 348 -1.63 -22.21 -2.28
CA GLN A 348 -1.93 -21.73 -0.93
C GLN A 348 -2.66 -20.40 -0.96
N LEU A 349 -2.29 -19.52 -1.90
CA LEU A 349 -2.92 -18.22 -2.12
C LEU A 349 -4.35 -18.39 -2.65
N GLU A 350 -4.55 -19.29 -3.62
CA GLU A 350 -5.89 -19.66 -4.11
C GLU A 350 -6.76 -20.21 -2.97
N GLN A 351 -6.20 -21.07 -2.12
CA GLN A 351 -6.90 -21.58 -0.93
C GLN A 351 -7.22 -20.49 0.09
N ALA A 352 -6.31 -19.54 0.34
CA ALA A 352 -6.51 -18.42 1.25
C ALA A 352 -7.67 -17.53 0.79
N PHE A 353 -7.79 -17.30 -0.53
CA PHE A 353 -8.83 -16.47 -1.14
C PHE A 353 -10.01 -17.27 -1.71
N VAL A 354 -10.23 -18.52 -1.27
CA VAL A 354 -11.33 -19.36 -1.79
C VAL A 354 -12.71 -18.70 -1.66
N ASN A 355 -12.90 -17.84 -0.65
CA ASN A 355 -14.15 -17.12 -0.42
C ASN A 355 -14.22 -15.76 -1.15
N ALA A 356 -13.13 -15.32 -1.77
CA ALA A 356 -13.00 -14.06 -2.48
C ALA A 356 -12.03 -14.18 -3.68
N PRO A 357 -12.35 -15.02 -4.70
CA PRO A 357 -11.43 -15.37 -5.78
C PRO A 357 -10.94 -14.18 -6.61
N TRP A 358 -11.66 -13.06 -6.61
CA TRP A 358 -11.22 -11.83 -7.28
C TRP A 358 -9.96 -11.21 -6.66
N PHE A 359 -9.71 -11.37 -5.35
CA PHE A 359 -8.45 -10.95 -4.74
C PHE A 359 -7.28 -11.78 -5.26
N TYR A 360 -7.45 -13.11 -5.31
CA TYR A 360 -6.47 -13.99 -5.95
C TYR A 360 -6.18 -13.57 -7.40
N HIS A 361 -7.21 -13.33 -8.21
CA HIS A 361 -7.02 -12.92 -9.60
C HIS A 361 -6.33 -11.56 -9.76
N ALA A 362 -6.67 -10.57 -8.93
CA ALA A 362 -6.00 -9.27 -8.92
C ALA A 362 -4.51 -9.43 -8.57
N THR A 363 -4.20 -10.22 -7.54
CA THR A 363 -2.84 -10.50 -7.11
C THR A 363 -2.02 -11.27 -8.15
N MET A 364 -2.64 -12.23 -8.86
CA MET A 364 -1.97 -12.92 -9.97
C MET A 364 -1.72 -11.99 -11.15
N LYS A 365 -2.63 -11.06 -11.44
CA LYS A 365 -2.44 -10.03 -12.46
C LYS A 365 -1.30 -9.08 -12.08
N PHE A 366 -1.25 -8.63 -10.84
CA PHE A 366 -0.16 -7.83 -10.28
C PHE A 366 1.20 -8.50 -10.46
N ARG A 367 1.32 -9.77 -10.07
CA ARG A 367 2.57 -10.53 -10.24
C ARG A 367 2.99 -10.67 -11.70
N LYS A 368 2.03 -10.92 -12.59
CA LYS A 368 2.30 -11.04 -14.02
C LYS A 368 2.78 -9.72 -14.63
N GLU A 369 2.19 -8.60 -14.23
CA GLU A 369 2.53 -7.28 -14.78
C GLU A 369 3.80 -6.69 -14.19
N THR A 370 4.09 -6.97 -12.91
CA THR A 370 5.36 -6.57 -12.30
C THR A 370 6.54 -7.36 -12.83
N ASN A 371 6.39 -8.65 -13.18
CA ASN A 371 7.48 -9.55 -13.60
C ASN A 371 8.67 -9.65 -12.59
N THR A 372 8.59 -8.99 -11.43
CA THR A 372 9.66 -8.91 -10.43
C THR A 372 9.45 -9.83 -9.24
N LEU A 373 8.24 -10.38 -9.08
CA LEU A 373 7.85 -11.17 -7.92
C LEU A 373 7.61 -12.64 -8.31
N VAL A 374 8.50 -13.53 -7.86
CA VAL A 374 8.35 -14.98 -8.03
C VAL A 374 7.14 -15.49 -7.25
N ARG A 375 6.80 -14.85 -6.12
CA ARG A 375 5.65 -15.18 -5.23
C ARG A 375 4.97 -13.91 -4.75
N ASN A 376 3.69 -14.03 -4.36
CA ASN A 376 2.98 -12.92 -3.72
C ASN A 376 3.51 -12.71 -2.30
N ILE A 377 3.67 -11.46 -1.90
CA ILE A 377 4.08 -11.09 -0.54
C ILE A 377 3.09 -10.02 -0.06
N PRO A 378 2.14 -10.35 0.81
CA PRO A 378 1.07 -9.43 1.21
C PRO A 378 1.57 -8.55 2.36
N PHE A 379 2.46 -7.61 2.05
CA PHE A 379 3.21 -6.79 2.99
C PHE A 379 2.31 -6.08 4.00
N ASP A 380 1.26 -5.42 3.51
CA ASP A 380 0.36 -4.62 4.32
C ASP A 380 -0.65 -5.48 5.09
N VAL A 381 -1.03 -6.63 4.53
CA VAL A 381 -1.90 -7.58 5.23
C VAL A 381 -1.19 -8.17 6.45
N VAL A 382 0.13 -8.39 6.40
CA VAL A 382 0.90 -8.84 7.58
C VAL A 382 0.74 -7.87 8.74
N ALA A 383 0.69 -6.56 8.47
CA ALA A 383 0.47 -5.56 9.52
C ALA A 383 -0.89 -5.71 10.20
N VAL A 384 -1.96 -6.10 9.50
CA VAL A 384 -3.28 -6.30 10.13
C VAL A 384 -3.50 -7.73 10.64
N VAL A 385 -2.82 -8.76 10.13
CA VAL A 385 -2.98 -10.13 10.66
C VAL A 385 -2.52 -10.21 12.11
N GLY A 386 -1.47 -9.48 12.47
CA GLY A 386 -0.99 -9.46 13.86
C GLY A 386 -2.03 -8.93 14.86
N VAL A 387 -3.05 -8.18 14.41
CA VAL A 387 -4.15 -7.69 15.25
C VAL A 387 -5.00 -8.85 15.77
N VAL A 388 -5.20 -9.89 14.96
CA VAL A 388 -6.01 -11.07 15.32
C VAL A 388 -5.16 -12.21 15.86
N ASP A 389 -3.87 -12.20 15.53
CA ASP A 389 -2.88 -13.12 16.06
C ASP A 389 -1.61 -12.38 16.48
N PRO A 390 -1.56 -11.84 17.71
CA PRO A 390 -0.38 -11.13 18.20
C PRO A 390 0.84 -12.05 18.40
N ASP A 391 0.64 -13.37 18.36
CA ASP A 391 1.70 -14.38 18.45
C ASP A 391 2.22 -14.82 17.07
N ILE A 392 1.76 -14.18 16.01
CA ILE A 392 2.17 -14.50 14.64
C ILE A 392 3.64 -14.27 14.36
N MET A 393 4.31 -13.37 15.08
CA MET A 393 5.76 -13.15 15.01
C MET A 393 6.26 -12.56 16.34
N PRO A 394 7.52 -12.84 16.75
CA PRO A 394 8.10 -12.19 17.91
C PRO A 394 8.41 -10.72 17.60
N ALA A 395 8.33 -9.85 18.60
CA ALA A 395 8.62 -8.42 18.46
C ALA A 395 9.76 -7.97 19.39
N ARG A 396 10.48 -6.92 18.98
CA ARG A 396 11.54 -6.28 19.77
C ARG A 396 11.32 -4.77 19.89
N PRO A 397 11.73 -4.16 21.01
CA PRO A 397 11.75 -2.72 21.15
C PRO A 397 12.86 -2.13 20.27
N VAL A 398 12.55 -1.07 19.52
CA VAL A 398 13.50 -0.42 18.62
C VAL A 398 13.47 1.10 18.76
N ASP A 399 14.60 1.73 18.52
CA ASP A 399 14.67 3.13 18.12
C ASP A 399 14.79 3.20 16.60
N VAL A 400 14.04 4.09 15.96
CA VAL A 400 14.19 4.40 14.55
C VAL A 400 15.13 5.59 14.43
N VAL A 401 16.26 5.38 13.76
CA VAL A 401 17.31 6.38 13.62
C VAL A 401 17.67 6.60 12.16
N ARG A 402 18.23 7.78 11.89
CA ARG A 402 18.81 8.11 10.58
C ARG A 402 20.16 7.40 10.44
N GLY A 403 20.42 6.90 9.24
CA GLY A 403 21.68 6.28 8.85
C GLY A 403 22.03 6.64 7.41
N VAL A 404 23.21 6.22 6.96
CA VAL A 404 23.66 6.36 5.57
C VAL A 404 24.15 5.00 5.10
N VAL A 405 23.70 4.58 3.92
CA VAL A 405 24.16 3.36 3.26
C VAL A 405 24.65 3.66 1.85
N ARG A 406 25.66 2.93 1.41
CA ARG A 406 26.10 2.95 0.01
C ARG A 406 25.37 1.85 -0.76
N LYS A 407 24.59 2.21 -1.78
CA LYS A 407 23.80 1.25 -2.55
C LYS A 407 24.25 1.14 -4.00
N GLY A 408 25.18 0.21 -4.23
CA GLY A 408 25.72 -0.06 -5.57
C GLY A 408 26.38 1.16 -6.21
N GLU A 409 26.63 1.06 -7.51
CA GLU A 409 27.20 2.15 -8.31
C GLU A 409 26.13 3.17 -8.75
N VAL A 410 24.87 2.74 -8.87
CA VAL A 410 23.75 3.55 -9.39
C VAL A 410 23.29 4.64 -8.41
N TYR A 411 23.21 4.36 -7.10
CA TYR A 411 22.73 5.34 -6.10
C TYR A 411 23.86 6.12 -5.40
N GLY A 412 25.04 5.51 -5.24
CA GLY A 412 26.06 6.04 -4.33
C GLY A 412 25.61 5.98 -2.87
N GLU A 413 25.97 6.99 -2.07
CA GLU A 413 25.52 7.14 -0.68
C GLU A 413 24.11 7.76 -0.62
N VAL A 414 23.25 7.17 0.22
CA VAL A 414 21.86 7.59 0.44
C VAL A 414 21.52 7.51 1.92
N GLU A 415 20.77 8.49 2.41
CA GLU A 415 20.21 8.47 3.75
C GLU A 415 19.09 7.43 3.87
N VAL A 416 19.07 6.73 5.00
CA VAL A 416 18.08 5.70 5.29
C VAL A 416 17.56 5.79 6.72
N LEU A 417 16.37 5.25 6.93
CA LEU A 417 15.88 4.94 8.26
C LEU A 417 16.19 3.49 8.59
N LYS A 418 16.82 3.27 9.75
CA LYS A 418 17.16 1.93 10.25
C LYS A 418 16.65 1.72 11.66
N PRO A 419 16.21 0.50 12.01
CA PRO A 419 15.91 0.14 13.39
C PRO A 419 17.21 -0.15 14.16
N GLU A 420 17.31 0.38 15.37
CA GLU A 420 18.33 0.01 16.37
C GLU A 420 17.64 -0.67 17.55
N VAL A 421 17.98 -1.95 17.78
CA VAL A 421 17.41 -2.74 18.87
C VAL A 421 17.92 -2.19 20.21
N ARG A 422 17.01 -1.85 21.12
CA ARG A 422 17.39 -1.44 22.48
C ARG A 422 17.87 -2.64 23.30
N SER A 423 19.00 -2.49 23.98
CA SER A 423 19.48 -3.48 24.95
C SER A 423 18.68 -3.40 26.26
N GLU A 424 18.19 -4.54 26.76
CA GLU A 424 17.42 -4.62 28.01
C GLU A 424 18.21 -4.15 29.26
N GLU A 425 19.54 -4.10 29.21
CA GLU A 425 20.41 -3.89 30.38
C GLU A 425 20.68 -2.42 30.75
N GLY A 426 20.03 -1.45 30.11
CA GLY A 426 20.38 -0.02 30.24
C GLY A 426 19.27 0.97 30.57
N GLU A 427 18.05 0.52 30.91
CA GLU A 427 16.91 1.44 31.04
C GLU A 427 16.94 2.29 32.32
N THR A 428 17.63 3.43 32.26
CA THR A 428 17.34 4.59 33.13
C THR A 428 16.11 5.32 32.59
N GLU A 429 14.96 5.02 33.19
CA GLU A 429 13.72 5.80 33.47
C GLU A 429 13.17 6.94 32.56
N ALA A 430 13.77 7.36 31.44
CA ALA A 430 13.35 8.59 30.75
C ALA A 430 12.71 8.45 29.36
N ARG A 431 12.73 7.28 28.71
CA ARG A 431 12.04 7.08 27.41
C ARG A 431 11.28 5.76 27.39
N ARG A 432 9.98 5.81 27.75
CA ARG A 432 9.04 4.70 27.54
C ARG A 432 9.21 4.19 26.10
N VAL A 433 9.53 2.91 25.96
CA VAL A 433 9.55 2.25 24.64
C VAL A 433 8.16 2.35 24.04
N CYS A 434 8.05 3.05 22.92
CA CYS A 434 6.80 3.22 22.20
C CYS A 434 6.81 2.52 20.83
N VAL A 435 7.98 2.26 20.25
CA VAL A 435 8.11 1.58 18.95
C VAL A 435 8.60 0.15 19.13
N TRP A 436 7.84 -0.78 18.58
CA TRP A 436 8.15 -2.20 18.52
C TRP A 436 8.20 -2.63 17.07
N MET A 437 8.99 -3.65 16.76
CA MET A 437 9.10 -4.17 15.40
C MET A 437 9.07 -5.69 15.43
N TYR A 438 8.28 -6.30 14.54
CA TYR A 438 8.36 -7.74 14.34
C TYR A 438 9.77 -8.12 13.88
N TRP A 439 10.33 -9.16 14.49
CA TRP A 439 11.72 -9.52 14.32
C TRP A 439 11.86 -10.98 13.91
N LYS A 440 12.27 -11.21 12.67
CA LYS A 440 12.49 -12.58 12.18
C LYS A 440 13.85 -13.09 12.65
N ASP A 441 13.85 -14.03 13.59
CA ASP A 441 15.03 -14.83 13.95
C ASP A 441 15.06 -16.14 13.15
N ASP A 442 16.25 -16.61 12.79
CA ASP A 442 16.47 -17.82 11.97
C ASP A 442 15.88 -19.11 12.59
N GLU A 443 15.65 -19.12 13.91
CA GLU A 443 15.12 -20.26 14.66
C GLU A 443 13.60 -20.22 14.88
N TRP A 444 12.92 -19.14 14.45
CA TRP A 444 11.47 -19.03 14.65
C TRP A 444 10.72 -20.02 13.75
N GLN A 445 10.28 -21.11 14.36
CA GLN A 445 9.53 -22.18 13.70
C GLN A 445 8.08 -21.81 13.40
N GLY A 446 7.54 -20.75 14.02
CA GLY A 446 6.29 -20.06 13.72
C GLY A 446 4.98 -20.84 13.59
N GLN A 447 3.90 -20.10 13.35
CA GLN A 447 2.55 -20.62 13.14
C GLN A 447 2.46 -21.52 11.89
N LYS A 448 1.56 -22.51 11.84
CA LYS A 448 1.45 -23.37 10.65
C LYS A 448 0.82 -22.57 9.51
N VAL A 449 1.31 -22.75 8.27
CA VAL A 449 0.74 -22.09 7.08
C VAL A 449 -0.78 -22.31 6.95
N GLY A 450 -1.27 -23.48 7.40
CA GLY A 450 -2.70 -23.76 7.44
C GLY A 450 -3.52 -22.85 8.38
N ASP A 451 -2.93 -22.37 9.48
CA ASP A 451 -3.61 -21.43 10.38
C ASP A 451 -3.72 -20.05 9.72
N LEU A 452 -2.66 -19.61 9.01
CA LEU A 452 -2.66 -18.39 8.23
C LEU A 452 -3.71 -18.43 7.11
N ILE A 453 -3.76 -19.52 6.34
CA ILE A 453 -4.80 -19.74 5.33
C ILE A 453 -6.19 -19.64 5.96
N ARG A 454 -6.42 -20.26 7.12
CA ARG A 454 -7.71 -20.18 7.81
C ARG A 454 -8.06 -18.74 8.21
N ILE A 455 -7.09 -17.97 8.72
CA ILE A 455 -7.30 -16.56 9.07
C ILE A 455 -7.75 -15.76 7.84
N PHE A 456 -7.10 -15.95 6.69
CA PHE A 456 -7.53 -15.33 5.43
C PHE A 456 -8.94 -15.79 5.03
N GLN A 457 -9.22 -17.09 5.07
CA GLN A 457 -10.53 -17.63 4.72
C GLN A 457 -11.65 -17.07 5.61
N ASP A 458 -11.38 -16.83 6.89
CA ASP A 458 -12.33 -16.22 7.81
C ASP A 458 -12.50 -14.72 7.55
N ALA A 459 -11.41 -14.00 7.28
CA ALA A 459 -11.42 -12.56 6.99
C ALA A 459 -12.12 -12.21 5.67
N PHE A 460 -11.98 -13.07 4.66
CA PHE A 460 -12.56 -12.89 3.33
C PHE A 460 -13.85 -13.70 3.13
N ARG A 461 -14.46 -14.19 4.21
CA ARG A 461 -15.78 -14.83 4.14
C ARG A 461 -16.86 -13.76 3.96
N PRO A 462 -17.77 -13.89 2.98
CA PRO A 462 -18.88 -12.96 2.84
C PRO A 462 -19.70 -12.85 4.13
N VAL A 463 -19.95 -11.62 4.57
CA VAL A 463 -20.89 -11.30 5.65
C VAL A 463 -22.29 -11.66 5.16
N ARG A 464 -23.02 -12.45 5.96
CA ARG A 464 -24.38 -12.91 5.63
C ARG A 464 -25.44 -11.99 6.20
#